data_AF-A0A7C7Q956-F1
#
_entry.id   AF-A0A7C7Q956-F1
#
_cell.length_a   1.000
_cell.length_b   1.000
_cell.length_c   1.000
_cell.angle_alpha   90.00
_cell.angle_beta   90.00
_cell.angle_gamma   90.00
#
_symmetry.space_group_name_H-M   'P 1'
#
loop_
_entity.id
_entity.type
_entity.pdbx_description
1 polymer ?
#
loop_
_entity_poly.entity_id
_entity_poly.type
_entity_poly.pdbx_seq_one_letter_code
_entity_poly.pdbx_strand_id
1 'polypeptide(L)'
;AARRDQLESGATEAEIAAARAQVATAQAEQRAAREAHDQTMKCYDIGGKEVCPALGPLEEQARYRLHAADEALAAAQAQLDALLAGADDEVRAAEAAVWAAAAQRDSAQAQLDLLKAGAKAEEIAVAEAAVAQAQAALDAARVALERCEVRAPFASTVGAVNVRVGELVAPGQPLVTLGDLTTLRVETTDLDEIDVARVAVGQRVFITFDALPERVFAGRVTRISPMADPGAGGVNYTVIVELGETDPAILWGMTAFVDIEVRE
;
A
#
# COMPACT_ATOMS: atom_id res chain seq x y z
N ALA A 1 3.11 25.75 37.70
CA ALA A 1 3.39 26.59 38.88
C ALA A 1 2.38 27.72 38.93
N ALA A 2 2.57 28.83 38.20
CA ALA A 2 1.71 30.02 38.27
C ALA A 2 0.17 29.79 38.22
N ARG A 3 -0.31 28.89 37.35
CA ARG A 3 -1.76 28.62 37.22
C ARG A 3 -2.31 27.65 38.28
N ARG A 4 -1.45 26.81 38.87
CA ARG A 4 -1.80 25.96 40.02
C ARG A 4 -1.85 26.81 41.29
N ASP A 5 -0.87 27.70 41.45
CA ASP A 5 -0.80 28.64 42.57
C ASP A 5 -1.96 29.65 42.53
N GLN A 6 -2.48 29.99 41.34
CA GLN A 6 -3.71 30.78 41.16
C GLN A 6 -5.01 30.00 41.42
N LEU A 7 -5.02 28.68 41.20
CA LEU A 7 -6.18 27.83 41.49
C LEU A 7 -6.25 27.44 42.97
N GLU A 8 -5.10 27.35 43.64
CA GLU A 8 -5.00 27.33 45.10
C GLU A 8 -5.36 28.69 45.73
N SER A 9 -5.49 29.74 44.91
CA SER A 9 -5.87 31.10 45.35
C SER A 9 -7.30 31.52 44.98
N GLY A 10 -8.19 30.59 44.62
CA GLY A 10 -9.62 30.80 44.87
C GLY A 10 -9.82 31.20 46.34
N ALA A 11 -10.93 31.90 46.66
CA ALA A 11 -11.23 32.51 47.97
C ALA A 11 -10.33 31.94 49.07
N THR A 12 -9.20 32.61 49.34
CA THR A 12 -8.07 32.01 50.05
C THR A 12 -8.56 31.42 51.37
N GLU A 13 -7.92 30.36 51.89
CA GLU A 13 -8.27 29.89 53.25
C GLU A 13 -8.32 31.05 54.25
N ALA A 14 -7.51 32.09 54.03
CA ALA A 14 -7.55 33.35 54.75
C ALA A 14 -8.86 34.18 54.53
N GLU A 15 -9.36 34.30 53.31
CA GLU A 15 -10.64 34.98 52.99
C GLU A 15 -11.86 34.20 53.50
N ILE A 16 -11.88 32.86 53.37
CA ILE A 16 -12.93 32.02 53.95
C ILE A 16 -12.87 32.08 55.49
N ALA A 17 -11.67 32.06 56.09
CA ALA A 17 -11.51 32.23 57.53
C ALA A 17 -11.97 33.63 58.00
N ALA A 18 -11.67 34.68 57.23
CA ALA A 18 -12.12 36.04 57.50
C ALA A 18 -13.65 36.15 57.38
N ALA A 19 -14.26 35.57 56.35
CA ALA A 19 -15.72 35.54 56.18
C ALA A 19 -16.42 34.73 57.30
N ARG A 20 -15.84 33.60 57.73
CA ARG A 20 -16.32 32.85 58.90
C ARG A 20 -16.21 33.67 60.19
N ALA A 21 -15.12 34.42 60.35
CA ALA A 21 -14.97 35.35 61.48
C ALA A 21 -16.02 36.46 61.43
N GLN A 22 -16.32 37.02 60.25
CA GLN A 22 -17.38 38.02 60.06
C GLN A 22 -18.78 37.48 60.37
N VAL A 23 -19.09 36.25 59.95
CA VAL A 23 -20.32 35.57 60.35
C VAL A 23 -20.36 35.39 61.86
N ALA A 24 -19.27 34.96 62.49
CA ALA A 24 -19.21 34.78 63.93
C ALA A 24 -19.41 36.10 64.71
N THR A 25 -18.84 37.23 64.22
CA THR A 25 -19.06 38.56 64.80
C THR A 25 -20.49 39.03 64.59
N ALA A 26 -21.05 38.89 63.39
CA ALA A 26 -22.44 39.27 63.10
C ALA A 26 -23.44 38.43 63.92
N GLN A 27 -23.16 37.15 64.13
CA GLN A 27 -23.95 36.29 65.03
C GLN A 27 -23.84 36.74 66.49
N ALA A 28 -22.67 37.18 66.94
CA ALA A 28 -22.50 37.71 68.29
C ALA A 28 -23.26 39.03 68.49
N GLU A 29 -23.23 39.92 67.50
CA GLU A 29 -23.99 41.18 67.49
C GLU A 29 -25.50 40.94 67.45
N GLN A 30 -25.96 39.98 66.64
CA GLN A 30 -27.35 39.56 66.58
C GLN A 30 -27.85 38.98 67.90
N ARG A 31 -27.05 38.13 68.57
CA ARG A 31 -27.35 37.65 69.93
C ARG A 31 -27.45 38.79 70.92
N ALA A 32 -26.50 39.73 70.92
CA ALA A 32 -26.51 40.87 71.83
C ALA A 32 -27.70 41.82 71.56
N ALA A 33 -28.04 42.07 70.30
CA ALA A 33 -29.20 42.88 69.90
C ALA A 33 -30.52 42.21 70.31
N ARG A 34 -30.60 40.88 70.20
CA ARG A 34 -31.75 40.09 70.63
C ARG A 34 -31.91 40.11 72.14
N GLU A 35 -30.84 39.93 72.90
CA GLU A 35 -30.86 40.05 74.36
C GLU A 35 -31.27 41.46 74.80
N ALA A 36 -30.77 42.51 74.13
CA ALA A 36 -31.16 43.89 74.41
C ALA A 36 -32.66 44.14 74.12
N HIS A 37 -33.16 43.63 73.00
CA HIS A 37 -34.59 43.66 72.65
C HIS A 37 -35.44 42.92 73.68
N ASP A 38 -35.05 41.71 74.08
CA ASP A 38 -35.76 40.90 75.06
C ASP A 38 -35.75 41.56 76.46
N GLN A 39 -34.65 42.21 76.84
CA GLN A 39 -34.57 43.00 78.08
C GLN A 39 -35.49 44.22 78.06
N THR A 40 -35.63 44.89 76.91
CA THR A 40 -36.60 46.00 76.74
C THR A 40 -38.05 45.54 76.77
N MET A 41 -38.33 44.26 76.52
CA MET A 41 -39.66 43.66 76.57
C MET A 41 -39.97 42.95 77.90
N LYS A 42 -39.04 42.98 78.86
CA LYS A 42 -39.19 42.26 80.14
C LYS A 42 -40.16 42.99 81.07
N CYS A 43 -41.22 42.31 81.48
CA CYS A 43 -42.15 42.83 82.48
C CYS A 43 -41.56 42.67 83.89
N TYR A 44 -41.81 43.64 84.77
CA TYR A 44 -41.33 43.64 86.15
C TYR A 44 -42.52 43.66 87.13
N ASP A 45 -42.43 42.86 88.20
CA ASP A 45 -43.40 42.91 89.31
C ASP A 45 -42.99 44.00 90.29
N ILE A 46 -43.86 45.00 90.46
CA ILE A 46 -43.68 46.05 91.46
C ILE A 46 -44.90 46.04 92.38
N GLY A 47 -44.77 45.36 93.52
CA GLY A 47 -45.79 45.34 94.57
C GLY A 47 -47.05 44.53 94.23
N GLY A 48 -46.90 43.39 93.53
CA GLY A 48 -48.00 42.49 93.18
C GLY A 48 -48.78 42.90 91.94
N LYS A 49 -48.25 43.85 91.15
CA LYS A 49 -48.76 44.24 89.83
C LYS A 49 -47.64 44.11 88.82
N GLU A 50 -47.90 43.33 87.77
CA GLU A 50 -46.98 43.16 86.65
C GLU A 50 -47.05 44.40 85.75
N VAL A 51 -45.94 45.12 85.64
CA VAL A 51 -45.82 46.31 84.80
C VAL A 51 -44.88 45.98 83.65
N CYS A 52 -45.45 45.88 82.45
CA CYS A 52 -44.68 45.76 81.22
C CYS A 52 -44.33 47.16 80.68
N PRO A 53 -43.14 47.33 80.08
CA PRO A 53 -42.78 48.58 79.40
C PRO A 53 -43.81 48.90 78.30
N ALA A 54 -44.23 50.16 78.23
CA ALA A 54 -45.14 50.63 77.19
C ALA A 54 -44.38 50.74 75.85
N LEU A 55 -45.03 50.30 74.76
CA LEU A 55 -44.57 50.50 73.38
C LEU A 55 -44.17 51.95 73.16
N GLY A 56 -42.87 52.20 73.12
CA GLY A 56 -42.29 53.54 73.13
C GLY A 56 -40.98 53.61 72.34
N PRO A 57 -40.34 54.78 72.27
CA PRO A 57 -39.18 55.02 71.39
C PRO A 57 -37.98 54.11 71.68
N LEU A 58 -37.85 53.61 72.91
CA LEU A 58 -36.78 52.67 73.29
C LEU A 58 -36.99 51.27 72.71
N GLU A 59 -38.23 50.78 72.65
CA GLU A 59 -38.56 49.48 72.06
C GLU A 59 -38.41 49.51 70.54
N GLU A 60 -38.88 50.59 69.90
CA GLU A 60 -38.74 50.78 68.45
C GLU A 60 -37.26 50.82 68.04
N GLN A 61 -36.41 51.48 68.83
CA GLN A 61 -34.97 51.49 68.62
C GLN A 61 -34.33 50.09 68.80
N ALA A 62 -34.78 49.31 69.79
CA ALA A 62 -34.28 47.95 70.00
C ALA A 62 -34.70 47.01 68.87
N ARG A 63 -35.93 47.13 68.36
CA ARG A 63 -36.43 46.36 67.22
C ARG A 63 -35.67 46.69 65.94
N TYR A 64 -35.42 47.98 65.68
CA TYR A 64 -34.61 48.41 64.53
C TYR A 64 -33.18 47.88 64.61
N ARG A 65 -32.57 47.87 65.80
CA ARG A 65 -31.23 47.28 66.00
C ARG A 65 -31.19 45.77 65.78
N LEU A 66 -32.20 45.04 66.25
CA LEU A 66 -32.30 43.60 65.99
C LEU A 66 -32.45 43.30 64.50
N HIS A 67 -33.34 44.03 63.81
CA HIS A 67 -33.52 43.91 62.36
C HIS A 67 -32.22 44.21 61.59
N ALA A 68 -31.51 45.28 61.94
CA ALA A 68 -30.23 45.61 61.34
C ALA A 68 -29.16 44.53 61.59
N ALA A 69 -29.18 43.89 62.78
CA ALA A 69 -28.26 42.80 63.09
C ALA A 69 -28.62 41.49 62.36
N ASP A 70 -29.91 41.20 62.17
CA ASP A 70 -30.37 40.07 61.35
C ASP A 70 -29.98 40.26 59.87
N GLU A 71 -30.16 41.46 59.32
CA GLU A 71 -29.72 41.79 57.95
C GLU A 71 -28.19 41.70 57.80
N ALA A 72 -27.43 42.17 58.80
CA ALA A 72 -25.98 42.06 58.80
C ALA A 72 -25.50 40.60 58.86
N LEU A 73 -26.16 39.76 59.65
CA LEU A 73 -25.89 38.33 59.69
C LEU A 73 -26.21 37.64 58.36
N ALA A 74 -27.37 37.94 57.77
CA ALA A 74 -27.77 37.39 56.48
C ALA A 74 -26.78 37.79 55.36
N ALA A 75 -26.32 39.04 55.36
CA ALA A 75 -25.30 39.53 54.42
C ALA A 75 -23.95 38.80 54.61
N ALA A 76 -23.50 38.62 55.86
CA ALA A 76 -22.26 37.91 56.15
C ALA A 76 -22.32 36.42 55.75
N GLN A 77 -23.47 35.77 55.95
CA GLN A 77 -23.71 34.39 55.52
C GLN A 77 -23.71 34.27 54.00
N ALA A 78 -24.42 35.16 53.31
CA ALA A 78 -24.44 35.18 51.84
C ALA A 78 -23.04 35.40 51.24
N GLN A 79 -22.20 36.23 51.88
CA GLN A 79 -20.81 36.44 51.49
C GLN A 79 -19.98 35.16 51.63
N LEU A 80 -20.12 34.43 52.75
CA LEU A 80 -19.42 33.17 52.96
C LEU A 80 -19.86 32.09 51.96
N ASP A 81 -21.16 31.96 51.73
CA ASP A 81 -21.70 30.97 50.80
C ASP A 81 -21.25 31.25 49.36
N ALA A 82 -21.18 32.52 48.94
CA ALA A 82 -20.65 32.91 47.64
C ALA A 82 -19.17 32.52 47.46
N LEU A 83 -18.35 32.70 48.50
CA LEU A 83 -16.93 32.30 48.48
C LEU A 83 -16.75 30.78 48.37
N LEU A 84 -17.56 30.01 49.11
CA LEU A 84 -17.53 28.55 49.07
C LEU A 84 -17.98 28.00 47.72
N ALA A 85 -19.07 28.54 47.15
CA ALA A 85 -19.56 28.13 45.85
C ALA A 85 -18.55 28.40 44.72
N GLY A 86 -17.86 29.55 44.75
CA GLY A 86 -16.82 29.89 43.79
C GLY A 86 -15.63 28.92 43.84
N ALA A 87 -15.20 28.51 45.04
CA ALA A 87 -14.12 27.53 45.21
C ALA A 87 -14.50 26.16 44.61
N ASP A 88 -15.74 25.70 44.82
CA ASP A 88 -16.23 24.44 44.25
C ASP A 88 -16.33 24.48 42.71
N ASP A 89 -16.72 25.64 42.14
CA ASP A 89 -16.72 25.85 40.69
C ASP A 89 -15.31 25.80 40.10
N GLU A 90 -14.32 26.40 40.77
CA GLU A 90 -12.92 26.40 40.33
C GLU A 90 -12.31 25.00 40.37
N VAL A 91 -12.55 24.22 41.44
CA VAL A 91 -12.11 22.83 41.53
C VAL A 91 -12.72 21.99 40.41
N ARG A 92 -14.03 22.09 40.19
CA ARG A 92 -14.70 21.38 39.08
C ARG A 92 -14.15 21.78 37.72
N ALA A 93 -13.86 23.07 37.51
CA ALA A 93 -13.25 23.55 36.26
C ALA A 93 -11.83 23.01 36.07
N ALA A 94 -11.03 22.94 37.15
CA ALA A 94 -9.69 22.38 37.12
C ALA A 94 -9.69 20.87 36.85
N GLU A 95 -10.58 20.12 37.50
CA GLU A 95 -10.77 18.69 37.26
C GLU A 95 -11.19 18.41 35.81
N ALA A 96 -12.15 19.19 35.29
CA ALA A 96 -12.56 19.10 33.89
C ALA A 96 -11.41 19.41 32.92
N ALA A 97 -10.56 20.39 33.24
CA ALA A 97 -9.39 20.73 32.44
C ALA A 97 -8.32 19.61 32.46
N VAL A 98 -8.08 18.98 33.63
CA VAL A 98 -7.18 17.82 33.75
C VAL A 98 -7.71 16.65 32.93
N TRP A 99 -9.01 16.36 33.01
CA TRP A 99 -9.63 15.30 32.23
C TRP A 99 -9.53 15.55 30.73
N ALA A 100 -9.81 16.78 30.28
CA ALA A 100 -9.67 17.17 28.89
C ALA A 100 -8.22 17.05 28.39
N ALA A 101 -7.24 17.46 29.20
CA ALA A 101 -5.82 17.32 28.87
C ALA A 101 -5.39 15.84 28.81
N ALA A 102 -5.89 15.00 29.72
CA ALA A 102 -5.64 13.56 29.69
C ALA A 102 -6.20 12.92 28.40
N ALA A 103 -7.43 13.26 28.02
CA ALA A 103 -8.06 12.79 26.79
C ALA A 103 -7.30 13.26 25.54
N GLN A 104 -6.82 14.51 25.51
CA GLN A 104 -5.97 15.00 24.42
C GLN A 104 -4.65 14.24 24.33
N ARG A 105 -4.01 13.98 25.47
CA ARG A 105 -2.78 13.17 25.52
C ARG A 105 -3.03 11.76 25.02
N ASP A 106 -4.11 11.11 25.42
CA ASP A 106 -4.46 9.75 24.96
C ASP A 106 -4.74 9.71 23.46
N SER A 107 -5.44 10.72 22.93
CA SER A 107 -5.64 10.87 21.48
C SER A 107 -4.32 11.06 20.73
N ALA A 108 -3.44 11.94 21.23
CA ALA A 108 -2.13 12.18 20.63
C ALA A 108 -1.23 10.93 20.69
N GLN A 109 -1.30 10.17 21.78
CA GLN A 109 -0.56 8.91 21.92
C GLN A 109 -1.07 7.86 20.93
N ALA A 110 -2.39 7.70 20.80
CA ALA A 110 -2.98 6.77 19.82
C ALA A 110 -2.60 7.15 18.38
N GLN A 111 -2.56 8.45 18.06
CA GLN A 111 -2.09 8.94 16.75
C GLN A 111 -0.61 8.63 16.54
N LEU A 112 0.23 8.85 17.55
CA LEU A 112 1.66 8.53 17.49
C LEU A 112 1.88 7.02 17.30
N ASP A 113 1.13 6.18 18.01
CA ASP A 113 1.24 4.73 17.91
C ASP A 113 0.80 4.24 16.53
N LEU A 114 -0.26 4.83 15.94
CA LEU A 114 -0.67 4.56 14.56
C LEU A 114 0.42 4.97 13.56
N LEU A 115 1.02 6.15 13.73
CA LEU A 115 2.11 6.62 12.86
C LEU A 115 3.37 5.74 12.98
N LYS A 116 3.69 5.27 14.20
CA LYS A 116 4.82 4.37 14.45
C LYS A 116 4.59 2.94 13.94
N ALA A 117 3.36 2.46 14.01
CA ALA A 117 2.99 1.16 13.45
C ALA A 117 3.20 1.13 11.93
N GLY A 118 3.14 2.29 11.27
CA GLY A 118 3.42 2.42 9.85
C GLY A 118 2.30 1.85 8.97
N ALA A 119 2.64 1.57 7.71
CA ALA A 119 1.71 0.94 6.78
C ALA A 119 1.36 -0.48 7.24
N LYS A 120 0.09 -0.85 7.13
CA LYS A 120 -0.35 -2.19 7.53
C LYS A 120 0.27 -3.25 6.62
N ALA A 121 0.43 -4.47 7.13
CA ALA A 121 0.97 -5.58 6.35
C ALA A 121 0.16 -5.83 5.07
N GLU A 122 -1.16 -5.63 5.13
CA GLU A 122 -2.05 -5.74 3.97
C GLU A 122 -1.81 -4.63 2.94
N GLU A 123 -1.54 -3.40 3.38
CA GLU A 123 -1.23 -2.27 2.48
C GLU A 123 0.11 -2.49 1.77
N ILE A 124 1.11 -3.00 2.50
CA ILE A 124 2.41 -3.39 1.94
C ILE A 124 2.21 -4.52 0.92
N ALA A 125 1.47 -5.57 1.26
CA ALA A 125 1.23 -6.69 0.36
C ALA A 125 0.50 -6.27 -0.93
N VAL A 126 -0.46 -5.34 -0.83
CA VAL A 126 -1.14 -4.76 -2.02
C VAL A 126 -0.15 -3.96 -2.87
N ALA A 127 0.71 -3.15 -2.24
CA ALA A 127 1.73 -2.38 -2.97
C ALA A 127 2.77 -3.29 -3.63
N GLU A 128 3.24 -4.33 -2.96
CA GLU A 128 4.16 -5.34 -3.51
C GLU A 128 3.53 -6.08 -4.69
N ALA A 129 2.26 -6.47 -4.59
CA ALA A 129 1.52 -7.08 -5.70
C ALA A 129 1.40 -6.14 -6.90
N ALA A 130 1.16 -4.84 -6.67
CA ALA A 130 1.12 -3.85 -7.74
C ALA A 130 2.49 -3.67 -8.41
N VAL A 131 3.59 -3.68 -7.64
CA VAL A 131 4.96 -3.67 -8.17
C VAL A 131 5.23 -4.92 -9.00
N ALA A 132 4.87 -6.11 -8.51
CA ALA A 132 5.06 -7.36 -9.24
C ALA A 132 4.27 -7.38 -10.56
N GLN A 133 3.04 -6.87 -10.56
CA GLN A 133 2.23 -6.72 -11.77
C GLN A 133 2.87 -5.74 -12.77
N ALA A 134 3.35 -4.60 -12.29
CA ALA A 134 4.04 -3.61 -13.14
C ALA A 134 5.33 -4.19 -13.74
N GLN A 135 6.07 -4.98 -12.96
CA GLN A 135 7.28 -5.64 -13.43
C GLN A 135 6.98 -6.69 -14.52
N ALA A 136 5.94 -7.51 -14.32
CA ALA A 136 5.50 -8.46 -15.34
C ALA A 136 5.07 -7.76 -16.65
N ALA A 137 4.39 -6.61 -16.54
CA ALA A 137 4.01 -5.81 -17.71
C ALA A 137 5.24 -5.22 -18.42
N LEU A 138 6.25 -4.77 -17.66
CA LEU A 138 7.51 -4.28 -18.21
C LEU A 138 8.25 -5.39 -18.98
N ASP A 139 8.34 -6.58 -18.41
CA ASP A 139 9.03 -7.71 -19.04
C ASP A 139 8.28 -8.21 -20.28
N ALA A 140 6.94 -8.24 -20.25
CA ALA A 140 6.14 -8.52 -21.44
C ALA A 140 6.37 -7.48 -22.56
N ALA A 141 6.45 -6.19 -22.21
CA ALA A 141 6.73 -5.12 -23.16
C ALA A 141 8.16 -5.21 -23.75
N ARG A 142 9.14 -5.62 -22.94
CA ARG A 142 10.51 -5.88 -23.40
C ARG A 142 10.56 -7.02 -24.40
N VAL A 143 9.91 -8.15 -24.11
CA VAL A 143 9.82 -9.29 -25.03
C VAL A 143 9.11 -8.88 -26.33
N ALA A 144 8.06 -8.06 -26.26
CA ALA A 144 7.40 -7.53 -27.45
C ALA A 144 8.32 -6.66 -28.29
N LEU A 145 9.12 -5.79 -27.64
CA LEU A 145 10.12 -4.95 -28.30
C LEU A 145 11.25 -5.78 -28.94
N GLU A 146 11.77 -6.78 -28.24
CA GLU A 146 12.78 -7.70 -28.78
C GLU A 146 12.24 -8.46 -30.01
N ARG A 147 10.96 -8.85 -30.01
CA ARG A 147 10.31 -9.48 -31.16
C ARG A 147 10.10 -8.54 -32.36
N CYS A 148 10.26 -7.23 -32.20
CA CYS A 148 10.31 -6.31 -33.33
C CYS A 148 11.62 -6.43 -34.13
N GLU A 149 12.65 -7.06 -33.57
CA GLU A 149 13.91 -7.33 -34.26
C GLU A 149 14.06 -8.82 -34.57
N VAL A 150 13.95 -9.17 -35.85
CA VAL A 150 14.14 -10.55 -36.30
C VAL A 150 15.62 -10.78 -36.63
N ARG A 151 16.28 -11.61 -35.82
CA ARG A 151 17.71 -11.96 -35.99
C ARG A 151 17.87 -13.36 -36.58
N ALA A 152 18.92 -13.56 -37.36
CA ALA A 152 19.26 -14.89 -37.88
C ALA A 152 19.69 -15.81 -36.71
N PRO A 153 19.17 -17.05 -36.62
CA PRO A 153 19.50 -17.97 -35.53
C PRO A 153 20.90 -18.60 -35.64
N PHE A 154 21.51 -18.57 -36.83
CA PHE A 154 22.86 -19.08 -37.10
C PHE A 154 23.50 -18.29 -38.25
N ALA A 155 24.81 -18.50 -38.47
CA ALA A 155 25.51 -17.94 -39.62
C ALA A 155 24.99 -18.57 -40.91
N SER A 156 24.34 -17.78 -41.76
CA SER A 156 23.60 -18.28 -42.92
C SER A 156 23.70 -17.35 -44.11
N THR A 157 23.47 -17.90 -45.31
CA THR A 157 23.25 -17.13 -46.53
C THR A 157 21.76 -16.87 -46.73
N VAL A 158 21.40 -15.64 -47.11
CA VAL A 158 20.01 -15.27 -47.43
C VAL A 158 19.67 -15.81 -48.81
N GLY A 159 18.75 -16.78 -48.86
CA GLY A 159 18.28 -17.38 -50.11
C GLY A 159 17.14 -16.58 -50.76
N ALA A 160 16.15 -16.16 -49.96
CA ALA A 160 15.03 -15.36 -50.44
C ALA A 160 14.51 -14.42 -49.36
N VAL A 161 14.05 -13.23 -49.76
CA VAL A 161 13.31 -12.29 -48.92
C VAL A 161 11.88 -12.24 -49.45
N ASN A 162 10.93 -12.72 -48.65
CA ASN A 162 9.55 -12.95 -49.08
C ASN A 162 8.61 -11.77 -48.75
N VAL A 163 9.15 -10.68 -48.21
CA VAL A 163 8.38 -9.51 -47.78
C VAL A 163 8.98 -8.22 -48.34
N ARG A 164 8.15 -7.18 -48.45
CA ARG A 164 8.57 -5.84 -48.87
C ARG A 164 8.51 -4.84 -47.73
N VAL A 165 9.32 -3.78 -47.84
CA VAL A 165 9.28 -2.66 -46.89
C VAL A 165 7.89 -2.01 -46.92
N GLY A 166 7.28 -1.87 -45.75
CA GLY A 166 5.93 -1.33 -45.59
C GLY A 166 4.79 -2.36 -45.72
N GLU A 167 5.11 -3.62 -45.98
CA GLU A 167 4.14 -4.72 -45.99
C GLU A 167 3.73 -5.11 -44.55
N LEU A 168 2.44 -5.37 -44.35
CA LEU A 168 1.93 -5.89 -43.09
C LEU A 168 2.12 -7.40 -43.03
N VAL A 169 2.87 -7.88 -42.03
CA VAL A 169 3.19 -9.30 -41.86
C VAL A 169 2.36 -9.90 -40.72
N ALA A 170 1.73 -11.04 -40.98
CA ALA A 170 1.00 -11.80 -39.95
C ALA A 170 1.93 -12.75 -39.16
N PRO A 171 1.62 -13.08 -37.89
CA PRO A 171 2.34 -14.11 -37.15
C PRO A 171 2.39 -15.43 -37.90
N GLY A 172 3.59 -16.01 -38.03
CA GLY A 172 3.81 -17.27 -38.75
C GLY A 172 4.04 -17.11 -40.26
N GLN A 173 3.90 -15.92 -40.83
CA GLN A 173 4.27 -15.67 -42.22
C GLN A 173 5.81 -15.74 -42.38
N PRO A 174 6.33 -16.52 -43.34
CA PRO A 174 7.76 -16.62 -43.58
C PRO A 174 8.32 -15.31 -44.15
N LEU A 175 9.29 -14.70 -43.46
CA LEU A 175 9.91 -13.44 -43.87
C LEU A 175 11.11 -13.64 -44.79
N VAL A 176 12.04 -14.49 -44.36
CA VAL A 176 13.33 -14.71 -45.02
C VAL A 176 13.64 -16.20 -45.00
N THR A 177 14.05 -16.73 -46.14
CA THR A 177 14.59 -18.09 -46.24
C THR A 177 16.09 -18.02 -46.08
N LEU A 178 16.60 -18.67 -45.03
CA LEU A 178 18.02 -18.76 -44.72
C LEU A 178 18.50 -20.18 -44.98
N GLY A 179 19.69 -20.32 -45.54
CA GLY A 179 20.34 -21.61 -45.78
C GLY A 179 21.82 -21.56 -45.44
N ASP A 180 22.36 -22.68 -44.97
CA ASP A 180 23.79 -22.89 -44.85
C ASP A 180 24.30 -23.58 -46.13
N LEU A 181 25.17 -22.89 -46.87
CA LEU A 181 25.76 -23.39 -48.12
C LEU A 181 27.08 -24.15 -47.90
N THR A 182 27.57 -24.24 -46.65
CA THR A 182 28.84 -24.91 -46.35
C THR A 182 28.71 -26.44 -46.35
N THR A 183 27.54 -26.96 -45.96
CA THR A 183 27.22 -28.39 -45.91
C THR A 183 26.05 -28.72 -46.84
N LEU A 184 26.30 -28.72 -48.14
CA LEU A 184 25.28 -29.12 -49.12
C LEU A 184 25.09 -30.64 -49.13
N ARG A 185 23.84 -31.04 -49.36
CA ARG A 185 23.43 -32.43 -49.55
C ARG A 185 22.62 -32.55 -50.83
N VAL A 186 22.71 -33.71 -51.47
CA VAL A 186 21.88 -34.07 -52.62
C VAL A 186 20.86 -35.09 -52.16
N GLU A 187 19.60 -34.87 -52.50
CA GLU A 187 18.50 -35.79 -52.22
C GLU A 187 17.98 -36.33 -53.54
N THR A 188 18.00 -37.65 -53.72
CA THR A 188 17.47 -38.29 -54.93
C THR A 188 15.95 -38.28 -54.91
N THR A 189 15.33 -38.09 -56.06
CA THR A 189 13.86 -38.01 -56.21
C THR A 189 13.29 -39.13 -57.08
N ASP A 190 14.16 -39.88 -57.77
CA ASP A 190 13.82 -40.81 -58.85
C ASP A 190 14.43 -42.22 -58.69
N LEU A 191 14.95 -42.55 -57.51
CA LEU A 191 15.45 -43.90 -57.23
C LEU A 191 14.28 -44.87 -57.01
N ASP A 192 14.21 -45.93 -57.82
CA ASP A 192 13.12 -46.90 -57.77
C ASP A 192 13.22 -47.91 -56.61
N GLU A 193 12.12 -48.62 -56.34
CA GLU A 193 12.04 -49.67 -55.32
C GLU A 193 12.97 -50.88 -55.57
N ILE A 194 13.31 -51.16 -56.83
CA ILE A 194 14.14 -52.32 -57.20
C ILE A 194 15.62 -52.03 -56.93
N ASP A 195 16.04 -50.79 -57.17
CA ASP A 195 17.41 -50.32 -57.12
C ASP A 195 17.80 -49.88 -55.73
N VAL A 196 16.87 -49.31 -54.94
CA VAL A 196 17.13 -48.98 -53.52
C VAL A 196 17.57 -50.20 -52.71
N ALA A 197 17.11 -51.41 -53.07
CA ALA A 197 17.49 -52.66 -52.41
C ALA A 197 19.00 -52.96 -52.55
N ARG A 198 19.67 -52.41 -53.57
CA ARG A 198 21.11 -52.57 -53.82
C ARG A 198 21.94 -51.42 -53.23
N VAL A 199 21.30 -50.35 -52.78
CA VAL A 199 21.95 -49.18 -52.20
C VAL A 199 22.18 -49.37 -50.69
N ALA A 200 23.38 -49.05 -50.23
CA ALA A 200 23.76 -49.14 -48.82
C ALA A 200 24.44 -47.87 -48.34
N VAL A 201 24.20 -47.51 -47.07
CA VAL A 201 24.87 -46.38 -46.42
C VAL A 201 26.39 -46.58 -46.46
N GLY A 202 27.12 -45.54 -46.84
CA GLY A 202 28.58 -45.53 -46.99
C GLY A 202 29.11 -45.82 -48.39
N GLN A 203 28.24 -46.20 -49.35
CA GLN A 203 28.63 -46.36 -50.76
C GLN A 203 29.15 -45.04 -51.34
N ARG A 204 30.13 -45.17 -52.25
CA ARG A 204 30.67 -44.03 -53.00
C ARG A 204 29.71 -43.68 -54.13
N VAL A 205 29.53 -42.39 -54.34
CA VAL A 205 28.69 -41.88 -55.42
C VAL A 205 29.42 -40.79 -56.18
N PHE A 206 29.13 -40.70 -57.47
CA PHE A 206 29.61 -39.62 -58.33
C PHE A 206 28.43 -38.72 -58.66
N ILE A 207 28.63 -37.42 -58.50
CA ILE A 207 27.59 -36.41 -58.64
C ILE A 207 28.01 -35.45 -59.73
N THR A 208 27.13 -35.22 -60.70
CA THR A 208 27.30 -34.20 -61.74
C THR A 208 26.11 -33.25 -61.67
N PHE A 209 26.35 -31.94 -61.82
CA PHE A 209 25.27 -30.95 -61.83
C PHE A 209 24.98 -30.54 -63.26
N ASP A 210 23.71 -30.34 -63.58
CA ASP A 210 23.29 -29.89 -64.93
C ASP A 210 23.95 -28.55 -65.31
N ALA A 211 24.11 -27.67 -64.32
CA ALA A 211 24.81 -26.40 -64.47
C ALA A 211 26.36 -26.52 -64.60
N LEU A 212 26.95 -27.67 -64.25
CA LEU A 212 28.40 -27.92 -64.23
C LEU A 212 28.74 -29.30 -64.81
N PRO A 213 28.46 -29.56 -66.11
CA PRO A 213 28.54 -30.91 -66.68
C PRO A 213 29.97 -31.45 -66.82
N GLU A 214 30.97 -30.58 -66.87
CA GLU A 214 32.39 -30.97 -67.00
C GLU A 214 33.03 -31.37 -65.66
N ARG A 215 32.29 -31.27 -64.55
CA ARG A 215 32.81 -31.47 -63.19
C ARG A 215 32.08 -32.61 -62.50
N VAL A 216 32.87 -33.58 -62.02
CA VAL A 216 32.36 -34.71 -61.23
C VAL A 216 32.77 -34.51 -59.78
N PHE A 217 31.79 -34.55 -58.89
CA PHE A 217 31.99 -34.46 -57.45
C PHE A 217 31.86 -35.84 -56.82
N ALA A 218 32.82 -36.21 -55.97
CA ALA A 218 32.73 -37.44 -55.20
C ALA A 218 31.88 -37.20 -53.95
N GLY A 219 31.00 -38.15 -53.63
CA GLY A 219 30.17 -38.12 -52.44
C GLY A 219 30.01 -39.49 -51.81
N ARG A 220 29.22 -39.55 -50.74
CA ARG A 220 28.83 -40.80 -50.09
C ARG A 220 27.37 -40.79 -49.69
N VAL A 221 26.74 -41.97 -49.74
CA VAL A 221 25.40 -42.17 -49.21
C VAL A 221 25.46 -42.09 -47.67
N THR A 222 24.73 -41.14 -47.08
CA THR A 222 24.67 -40.97 -45.62
C THR A 222 23.37 -41.52 -45.03
N ARG A 223 22.27 -41.45 -45.77
CA ARG A 223 20.97 -41.92 -45.31
C ARG A 223 20.11 -42.41 -46.47
N ILE A 224 19.33 -43.45 -46.21
CA ILE A 224 18.27 -43.93 -47.09
C ILE A 224 16.96 -43.74 -46.33
N SER A 225 16.00 -43.02 -46.91
CA SER A 225 14.69 -42.82 -46.29
C SER A 225 13.95 -44.15 -46.20
N PRO A 226 13.44 -44.55 -45.03
CA PRO A 226 12.77 -45.83 -44.86
C PRO A 226 11.35 -45.86 -45.45
N MET A 227 10.79 -44.69 -45.73
CA MET A 227 9.47 -44.51 -46.32
C MET A 227 9.64 -44.01 -47.75
N ALA A 228 8.91 -44.61 -48.68
CA ALA A 228 8.88 -44.19 -50.06
C ALA A 228 7.90 -43.03 -50.28
N ASP A 229 8.22 -42.19 -51.25
CA ASP A 229 7.34 -41.13 -51.73
C ASP A 229 6.55 -41.59 -52.98
N PRO A 230 5.25 -41.28 -53.07
CA PRO A 230 4.47 -41.57 -54.26
C PRO A 230 4.90 -40.64 -55.42
N GLY A 231 5.54 -41.21 -56.45
CA GLY A 231 6.05 -40.50 -57.61
C GLY A 231 5.21 -40.68 -58.88
N ALA A 232 5.39 -39.80 -59.86
CA ALA A 232 4.76 -39.84 -61.18
C ALA A 232 5.37 -40.96 -62.06
N GLY A 233 5.27 -42.21 -61.62
CA GLY A 233 5.86 -43.36 -62.31
C GLY A 233 6.07 -44.60 -61.45
N GLY A 234 5.90 -44.52 -60.13
CA GLY A 234 6.13 -45.64 -59.23
C GLY A 234 6.38 -45.21 -57.78
N VAL A 235 6.90 -46.16 -57.01
CA VAL A 235 7.33 -45.99 -55.63
C VAL A 235 8.81 -45.58 -55.66
N ASN A 236 9.11 -44.35 -55.22
CA ASN A 236 10.48 -43.82 -55.23
C ASN A 236 11.02 -43.68 -53.80
N TYR A 237 12.31 -43.90 -53.63
CA TYR A 237 13.00 -43.78 -52.35
C TYR A 237 13.98 -42.61 -52.36
N THR A 238 13.91 -41.77 -51.32
CA THR A 238 14.87 -40.67 -51.16
C THR A 238 16.15 -41.18 -50.52
N VAL A 239 17.27 -41.01 -51.22
CA VAL A 239 18.62 -41.25 -50.69
C VAL A 239 19.31 -39.90 -50.52
N ILE A 240 19.89 -39.70 -49.34
CA ILE A 240 20.65 -38.51 -49.00
C ILE A 240 22.13 -38.80 -49.21
N VAL A 241 22.75 -37.95 -50.02
CA VAL A 241 24.15 -37.99 -50.39
C VAL A 241 24.83 -36.74 -49.85
N GLU A 242 25.95 -36.94 -49.16
CA GLU A 242 26.85 -35.87 -48.75
C GLU A 242 27.98 -35.70 -49.78
N LEU A 243 28.26 -34.44 -50.15
CA LEU A 243 29.39 -34.12 -51.02
C LEU A 243 30.69 -34.15 -50.23
N GLY A 244 31.73 -34.77 -50.79
CA GLY A 244 33.07 -34.78 -50.20
C GLY A 244 33.81 -33.44 -50.34
N GLU A 245 33.41 -32.63 -51.32
CA GLU A 245 33.95 -31.29 -51.58
C GLU A 245 32.80 -30.37 -52.00
N THR A 246 32.73 -29.18 -51.39
CA THR A 246 31.75 -28.15 -51.74
C THR A 246 32.43 -27.05 -52.55
N ASP A 247 31.86 -26.73 -53.72
CA ASP A 247 32.31 -25.64 -54.57
C ASP A 247 31.33 -24.47 -54.49
N PRO A 248 31.79 -23.20 -54.37
CA PRO A 248 30.92 -22.02 -54.34
C PRO A 248 29.99 -21.85 -55.56
N ALA A 249 30.30 -22.48 -56.69
CA ALA A 249 29.46 -22.48 -57.88
C ALA A 249 28.22 -23.36 -57.74
N ILE A 250 28.20 -24.29 -56.77
CA ILE A 250 27.03 -25.12 -56.48
C ILE A 250 26.06 -24.29 -55.64
N LEU A 251 24.85 -24.08 -56.17
CA LEU A 251 23.79 -23.34 -55.49
C LEU A 251 22.67 -24.29 -55.03
N TRP A 252 21.96 -23.88 -53.98
CA TRP A 252 20.80 -24.62 -53.51
C TRP A 252 19.71 -24.66 -54.58
N GLY A 253 19.15 -25.86 -54.81
CA GLY A 253 18.08 -26.08 -55.78
C GLY A 253 18.56 -26.49 -57.18
N MET A 254 19.87 -26.61 -57.39
CA MET A 254 20.40 -27.18 -58.63
C MET A 254 20.03 -28.66 -58.78
N THR A 255 19.71 -29.07 -60.01
CA THR A 255 19.52 -30.48 -60.36
C THR A 255 20.88 -31.16 -60.45
N ALA A 256 20.98 -32.33 -59.81
CA ALA A 256 22.16 -33.18 -59.83
C ALA A 256 21.80 -34.59 -60.31
N PHE A 257 22.68 -35.19 -61.10
CA PHE A 257 22.67 -36.61 -61.44
C PHE A 257 23.60 -37.34 -60.49
N VAL A 258 23.13 -38.48 -59.97
CA VAL A 258 23.86 -39.27 -58.97
C VAL A 258 24.07 -40.68 -59.48
N ASP A 259 25.32 -41.04 -59.72
CA ASP A 259 25.72 -42.41 -60.05
C ASP A 259 26.24 -43.11 -58.79
N ILE A 260 25.49 -44.12 -58.32
CA ILE A 260 25.82 -44.90 -57.12
C ILE A 260 26.60 -46.17 -57.52
N GLU A 261 27.81 -46.34 -56.98
CA GLU A 261 28.55 -47.60 -57.12
C GLU A 261 27.89 -48.70 -56.28
N VAL A 262 27.05 -49.52 -56.91
CA VAL A 262 26.53 -50.76 -56.30
C VAL A 262 27.60 -51.86 -56.35
N ARG A 263 27.77 -52.59 -55.25
CA ARG A 263 28.61 -53.80 -55.23
C ARG A 263 27.74 -54.99 -55.66
N GLU A 264 28.21 -55.76 -56.63
CA GLU A 264 27.63 -57.07 -57.01
C GLU A 264 27.54 -58.03 -55.82
#